data_AF-A0A354FFS6-F1
#
_entry.id   AF-A0A354FFS6-F1
#
_cell.length_a   1.000
_cell.length_b   1.000
_cell.length_c   1.000
_cell.angle_alpha   90.00
_cell.angle_beta   90.00
_cell.angle_gamma   90.00
#
_symmetry.space_group_name_H-M   'P 1'
#
loop_
_entity.id
_entity.type
_entity.pdbx_description
1 polymer ?
#
loop_
_entity_poly.entity_id
_entity_poly.type
_entity_poly.pdbx_seq_one_letter_code
_entity_poly.pdbx_strand_id
1 'polypeptide(L)' 'GEDITQGLPRVEELFEVRKPKGQAIIADANGNIKLHEAKEKREAELLGDDGEKHTYKIPFGSRLMVK' A
#
# COMPACT_ATOMS: atom_id res chain seq x y z
N GLY A 1 1.05 13.19 10.95
CA GLY A 1 0.01 12.39 11.59
C GLY A 1 -1.26 12.67 10.85
N GLU A 2 -1.86 11.67 10.23
CA GLU A 2 -3.21 11.77 9.71
C GLU A 2 -4.10 11.16 10.79
N ASP A 3 -4.70 12.05 11.56
CA ASP A 3 -5.35 11.76 12.82
C ASP A 3 -6.69 11.04 12.56
N ILE A 4 -6.83 9.83 13.12
CA ILE A 4 -8.04 8.98 13.08
C ILE A 4 -9.28 9.62 13.75
N THR A 5 -9.16 10.86 14.23
CA THR A 5 -10.13 11.56 15.09
C THR A 5 -11.10 12.48 14.35
N GLN A 6 -11.09 12.51 13.01
CA GLN A 6 -12.11 13.24 12.22
C GLN A 6 -13.43 12.46 12.15
N GLY A 7 -14.17 12.45 13.26
CA GLY A 7 -15.26 11.51 13.55
C GLY A 7 -16.48 11.47 12.60
N LEU A 8 -16.82 12.52 11.84
CA LEU A 8 -17.95 12.48 10.88
C LEU A 8 -17.54 12.19 9.42
N PRO A 9 -16.57 12.92 8.83
CA PRO A 9 -16.18 12.72 7.43
C PRO A 9 -15.71 11.29 7.13
N ARG A 10 -15.06 10.66 8.12
CA ARG A 10 -14.54 9.29 7.98
C ARG A 10 -15.65 8.25 7.96
N VAL A 11 -16.74 8.49 8.71
CA VAL A 11 -17.90 7.58 8.75
C VAL A 11 -18.64 7.62 7.42
N GLU A 12 -18.83 8.81 6.84
CA GLU A 12 -19.44 8.95 5.51
C GLU A 12 -18.59 8.29 4.41
N GLU A 13 -17.26 8.45 4.42
CA GLU A 13 -16.38 7.76 3.47
C GLU A 13 -16.52 6.23 3.51
N LEU A 14 -16.61 5.66 4.72
CA LEU A 14 -16.76 4.22 4.93
C LEU A 14 -18.16 3.72 4.51
N PHE A 15 -19.21 4.48 4.83
CA PHE A 15 -20.58 4.12 4.46
C PHE A 15 -20.86 4.24 2.96
N GLU A 16 -20.24 5.21 2.29
CA GLU A 16 -20.40 5.41 0.84
C GLU A 16 -19.42 4.58 -0.01
N VAL A 17 -18.60 3.71 0.60
CA VAL A 17 -17.60 2.85 -0.08
C VAL A 17 -16.70 3.68 -1.01
N ARG A 18 -16.36 4.91 -0.60
CA ARG A 18 -15.51 5.79 -1.41
C ARG A 18 -14.07 5.32 -1.35
N LYS A 19 -13.35 5.45 -2.46
CA LYS A 19 -11.91 5.15 -2.50
C LYS A 19 -11.17 6.10 -1.56
N PRO A 20 -10.42 5.60 -0.57
CA PRO A 20 -9.71 6.46 0.39
C PRO A 20 -8.61 7.25 -0.31
N LYS A 21 -8.43 8.52 0.09
CA LYS A 21 -7.40 9.42 -0.50
C LYS A 21 -5.97 8.93 -0.25
N GLY A 22 -5.74 8.21 0.86
CA GLY A 22 -4.46 7.60 1.23
C GLY A 22 -4.43 6.08 1.02
N GLN A 23 -4.98 5.57 -0.08
CA GLN A 23 -5.04 4.12 -0.33
C GLN A 23 -3.62 3.51 -0.29
N ALA A 24 -3.42 2.59 0.64
CA ALA A 24 -2.22 1.78 0.72
C ALA A 24 -2.29 0.62 -0.28
N ILE A 25 -1.13 0.21 -0.78
CA ILE A 25 -1.00 -1.02 -1.55
C ILE A 25 -0.89 -2.17 -0.55
N ILE A 26 -1.76 -3.17 -0.71
CA ILE A 26 -1.81 -4.37 0.14
C ILE A 26 -1.20 -5.51 -0.67
N ALA A 27 -0.42 -6.37 -0.01
CA ALA A 27 0.08 -7.60 -0.62
C ALA A 27 -1.04 -8.65 -0.66
N ASP A 28 -1.24 -9.28 -1.81
CA ASP A 28 -2.29 -10.30 -2.00
C ASP A 28 -1.88 -11.67 -1.44
N ALA A 29 -0.57 -11.89 -1.24
CA ALA A 29 -0.01 -13.14 -0.76
C ALA A 29 1.03 -12.90 0.35
N ASN A 30 1.30 -13.97 1.10
CA ASN A 30 2.42 -14.01 2.05
C ASN A 30 3.70 -14.38 1.30
N GLY A 31 4.82 -13.80 1.72
CA GLY A 31 6.11 -14.09 1.12
C GLY A 31 7.20 -13.10 1.48
N ASN A 32 8.31 -13.17 0.75
CA ASN A 32 9.44 -12.26 0.90
C ASN A 32 9.35 -11.10 -0.08
N ILE A 33 9.57 -9.88 0.39
CA ILE A 33 9.50 -8.67 -0.45
C ILE A 33 10.90 -8.17 -0.79
N LYS A 34 11.10 -7.81 -2.06
CA LYS A 34 12.29 -7.10 -2.55
C LYS A 34 11.89 -5.73 -3.03
N LEU A 35 12.54 -4.70 -2.50
CA LEU A 35 12.32 -3.33 -2.91
C LEU A 35 13.38 -2.91 -3.92
N HIS A 36 12.91 -2.41 -5.05
CA HIS A 36 13.70 -1.76 -6.08
C HIS A 36 13.38 -0.27 -6.08
N GLU A 37 14.30 0.54 -5.56
CA GLU A 37 14.18 1.99 -5.56
C GLU A 37 14.91 2.57 -6.78
N ALA A 38 14.15 3.07 -7.76
CA ALA A 38 14.67 3.90 -8.84
C ALA A 38 14.42 5.38 -8.52
N LYS A 39 15.17 6.28 -9.17
CA LYS A 39 15.15 7.73 -8.91
C LYS A 39 13.75 8.37 -8.99
N GLU A 40 12.84 7.81 -9.77
CA GLU A 40 11.48 8.34 -9.97
C GLU A 40 10.36 7.38 -9.56
N LYS A 41 10.66 6.09 -9.33
CA LYS A 41 9.67 5.04 -9.06
C LYS A 41 10.22 4.04 -8.07
N ARG A 42 9.38 3.61 -7.13
CA ARG A 42 9.69 2.47 -6.27
C ARG A 42 8.87 1.28 -6.75
N GLU A 43 9.49 0.12 -6.84
CA GLU A 43 8.83 -1.13 -7.18
C GLU A 43 9.08 -2.12 -6.05
N ALA A 44 8.03 -2.85 -5.65
CA ALA A 44 8.13 -3.93 -4.70
C ALA A 44 7.79 -5.24 -5.40
N GLU A 45 8.71 -6.19 -5.37
CA GLU A 45 8.51 -7.54 -5.84
C GLU A 45 8.26 -8.46 -4.65
N LEU A 46 7.05 -8.98 -4.53
CA LEU A 46 6.70 -10.02 -3.59
C LEU A 46 6.98 -11.38 -4.24
N LEU A 47 7.82 -12.18 -3.60
CA LEU A 47 8.01 -13.59 -3.90
C LEU A 47 7.19 -14.39 -2.89
N GLY A 48 6.05 -14.90 -3.33
CA GLY A 48 5.18 -15.74 -2.51
C GLY A 48 5.82 -17.10 -2.21
N ASP A 49 5.41 -17.72 -1.11
CA ASP A 49 5.88 -19.07 -0.72
C ASP A 49 5.50 -20.15 -1.77
N ASP A 50 4.43 -19.93 -2.54
CA ASP A 50 4.02 -20.79 -3.68
C ASP A 50 4.87 -20.56 -4.95
N GLY A 51 5.85 -19.65 -4.92
CA GLY A 51 6.71 -19.32 -6.06
C GLY A 51 6.14 -18.28 -7.02
N GLU A 52 4.93 -17.78 -6.76
CA GLU A 52 4.33 -16.68 -7.53
C GLU A 52 5.04 -15.35 -7.25
N LYS A 53 5.23 -14.56 -8.31
CA LYS A 53 5.85 -13.22 -8.23
C LYS A 53 4.80 -12.15 -8.49
N HIS A 54 4.65 -11.25 -7.54
CA HIS A 54 3.77 -10.10 -7.67
C HIS A 54 4.59 -8.82 -7.65
N THR A 55 4.44 -7.99 -8.68
CA THR A 55 5.13 -6.70 -8.79
C THR A 55 4.16 -5.56 -8.49
N TYR A 56 4.48 -4.75 -7.49
CA TYR A 56 3.70 -3.61 -7.05
C TYR A 56 4.46 -2.31 -7.32
N LYS A 57 3.82 -1.37 -8.01
CA LYS A 57 4.39 -0.04 -8.27
C LYS A 57 4.01 0.90 -7.14
N ILE A 58 5.00 1.37 -6.41
CA ILE A 58 4.83 2.23 -5.24
C ILE A 58 5.15 3.68 -5.64
N PRO A 59 4.21 4.62 -5.51
CA PRO A 59 4.49 6.03 -5.70
C PRO A 59 5.56 6.50 -4.71
N PHE A 60 6.47 7.38 -5.15
CA PHE A 60 7.61 7.82 -4.35
C PHE A 60 7.21 8.48 -3.01
N GLY A 61 6.03 9.12 -2.96
CA GLY A 61 5.48 9.74 -1.74
C GLY A 61 4.78 8.78 -0.77
N SER A 62 4.60 7.51 -1.13
CA SER A 62 3.98 6.52 -0.25
C SER A 62 4.96 6.06 0.83
N ARG A 63 4.50 6.02 2.09
CA ARG A 63 5.28 5.54 3.22
C ARG A 63 5.37 4.01 3.18
N LEU A 64 6.58 3.48 3.02
CA LEU A 64 6.85 2.04 3.11
C LEU A 64 6.74 1.60 4.58
N MET A 65 5.94 0.56 4.84
CA MET A 65 5.80 -0.07 6.16
C MET A 65 6.36 -1.50 6.20
N VAL A 66 7.16 -1.86 5.21
CA VAL A 66 7.85 -3.15 5.14
C VAL A 66 9.30 -2.96 5.63
N LYS A 67 9.86 -3.99 6.27
CA LYS A 67 11.20 -3.97 6.85
C LYS A 67 12.05 -5.07 6.24
#